data_AF-A0A8J7QJ08-F1
#
_entry.id   AF-A0A8J7QJ08-F1
#
_cell.length_a   1.000
_cell.length_b   1.000
_cell.length_c   1.000
_cell.angle_alpha   90.00
_cell.angle_beta   90.00
_cell.angle_gamma   90.00
#
_symmetry.space_group_name_H-M   'P 1'
#
loop_
_entity.id
_entity.type
_entity.pdbx_description
1 polymer ?
#
loop_
_entity_poly.entity_id
_entity_poly.type
_entity_poly.pdbx_seq_one_letter_code
_entity_poly.pdbx_strand_id
1 'polypeptide(L)'
;MLSKSIYYTGVFVVASGTDKVDGVIDSIIGYYGDDVRVIAVSSILSIVQTITGGITVILSSVAFISVIVAFIGIMTTMFTAVVERTKEIGLLKALGFKARDVMMVFLSESILTGIIGGVIG
;
A
#
# COMPACT_ATOMS: atom_id res chain seq x y z
N MET A 1 -63.34 -23.86 -2.91
CA MET A 1 -62.14 -24.72 -2.92
C MET A 1 -60.91 -23.83 -3.06
N LEU A 2 -59.94 -24.02 -2.17
CA LEU A 2 -58.91 -23.07 -1.76
C LEU A 2 -57.91 -22.73 -2.88
N SER A 3 -57.93 -21.49 -3.38
CA SER A 3 -56.85 -20.91 -4.18
C SER A 3 -55.72 -20.49 -3.24
N LYS A 4 -54.73 -21.37 -3.07
CA LYS A 4 -53.59 -21.18 -2.18
C LYS A 4 -52.54 -20.35 -2.93
N SER A 5 -52.63 -19.02 -2.83
CA SER A 5 -51.57 -18.13 -3.30
C SER A 5 -50.36 -18.27 -2.37
N ILE A 6 -49.35 -19.01 -2.81
CA ILE A 6 -48.10 -19.25 -2.07
C ILE A 6 -47.19 -18.05 -2.33
N TYR A 7 -47.12 -17.12 -1.37
CA TYR A 7 -46.15 -16.04 -1.38
C TYR A 7 -44.78 -16.61 -0.97
N TYR A 8 -43.83 -16.63 -1.90
CA TYR A 8 -42.44 -16.98 -1.61
C TYR A 8 -41.73 -15.76 -1.01
N THR A 9 -41.31 -15.86 0.25
CA THR A 9 -40.64 -14.78 0.99
C THR A 9 -39.18 -14.56 0.54
N GLY A 10 -38.59 -15.47 -0.24
CA GLY A 10 -37.25 -15.29 -0.81
C GLY A 10 -36.77 -16.47 -1.65
N VAL A 11 -35.91 -16.19 -2.63
CA VAL A 11 -35.26 -17.18 -3.50
C VAL A 11 -33.75 -16.94 -3.45
N PHE A 12 -32.97 -17.97 -3.13
CA PHE A 12 -31.52 -17.92 -3.18
C PHE A 12 -31.05 -18.45 -4.53
N VAL A 13 -30.53 -17.56 -5.38
CA VAL A 13 -29.93 -17.93 -6.66
C VAL A 13 -28.41 -17.86 -6.50
N VAL A 14 -27.74 -18.99 -6.67
CA VAL A 14 -26.29 -19.08 -6.62
C VAL A 14 -25.76 -19.14 -8.05
N ALA A 15 -25.20 -18.04 -8.53
CA ALA A 15 -24.52 -18.02 -9.83
C ALA A 15 -23.13 -18.63 -9.69
N SER A 16 -22.73 -19.50 -10.63
CA SER A 16 -21.45 -20.23 -10.61
C SER A 16 -20.20 -19.35 -10.87
N GLY A 17 -20.33 -18.02 -10.85
CA GLY A 17 -19.22 -17.07 -11.00
C GLY A 17 -19.66 -15.64 -10.65
N THR A 18 -18.79 -14.92 -9.91
CA THR A 18 -18.99 -13.53 -9.46
C THR A 18 -19.23 -12.55 -10.59
N ASP A 19 -18.66 -12.83 -11.76
CA ASP A 19 -18.62 -11.91 -12.91
C ASP A 19 -19.92 -11.96 -13.75
N LYS A 20 -20.82 -12.91 -13.43
CA LYS A 20 -22.14 -13.08 -14.06
C LYS A 20 -23.30 -12.71 -13.13
N VAL A 21 -23.00 -12.33 -11.89
CA VAL A 21 -24.01 -11.97 -10.89
C VAL A 21 -24.76 -10.70 -11.32
N ASP A 22 -24.03 -9.71 -11.82
CA ASP A 22 -24.61 -8.43 -12.25
C ASP A 22 -25.54 -8.59 -13.46
N GLY A 23 -25.18 -9.42 -14.44
CA GLY A 23 -26.05 -9.72 -15.59
C GLY A 23 -27.30 -10.53 -15.26
N VAL A 24 -27.23 -11.40 -14.22
CA VAL A 24 -28.39 -12.14 -13.71
C VAL A 24 -29.32 -11.21 -12.93
N ILE A 25 -28.78 -10.24 -12.18
CA ILE A 25 -29.55 -9.21 -11.48
C ILE A 25 -30.32 -8.35 -12.48
N ASP A 26 -29.64 -7.85 -13.52
CA ASP A 26 -30.28 -7.04 -14.57
C ASP A 26 -31.41 -7.82 -15.28
N SER A 27 -31.20 -9.11 -15.51
CA SER A 27 -32.22 -9.98 -16.14
C SER A 27 -33.43 -10.24 -15.22
N ILE A 28 -33.24 -10.31 -13.90
CA ILE A 28 -34.32 -10.51 -12.93
C ILE A 28 -35.13 -9.21 -12.75
N ILE A 29 -34.47 -8.06 -12.66
CA ILE A 29 -35.12 -6.76 -12.55
C ILE A 29 -35.91 -6.45 -13.83
N GLY A 30 -35.38 -6.82 -15.01
CA GLY A 30 -36.09 -6.63 -16.29
C GLY A 30 -37.39 -7.43 -16.44
N TYR A 31 -37.54 -8.57 -15.75
CA TYR A 31 -38.76 -9.40 -15.81
C TYR A 31 -39.76 -9.12 -14.67
N TYR A 32 -39.29 -8.72 -13.48
CA TYR A 32 -40.13 -8.58 -12.29
C TYR A 32 -40.34 -7.13 -11.81
N GLY A 33 -39.68 -6.13 -12.42
CA GLY A 33 -39.81 -4.73 -12.01
C GLY A 33 -39.29 -4.46 -10.58
N ASP A 34 -39.62 -3.29 -10.02
CA ASP A 34 -39.13 -2.79 -8.72
C ASP A 34 -39.71 -3.54 -7.48
N ASP A 35 -40.56 -4.55 -7.68
CA ASP A 35 -41.24 -5.27 -6.59
C ASP A 35 -40.34 -6.34 -5.91
N VAL A 36 -39.09 -6.52 -6.38
CA VAL A 36 -38.16 -7.52 -5.84
C VAL A 36 -36.84 -6.88 -5.39
N ARG A 37 -36.53 -7.01 -4.10
CA ARG A 37 -35.25 -6.56 -3.52
C ARG A 37 -34.18 -7.64 -3.69
N VAL A 38 -33.30 -7.46 -4.66
CA VAL A 38 -32.17 -8.37 -4.90
C VAL A 38 -30.96 -7.91 -4.09
N ILE A 39 -30.44 -8.77 -3.22
CA ILE A 39 -29.19 -8.52 -2.47
C ILE A 39 -28.11 -9.41 -3.05
N ALA A 40 -27.14 -8.79 -3.72
CA ALA A 40 -26.01 -9.49 -4.30
C ALA A 40 -24.83 -9.54 -3.32
N VAL A 41 -24.21 -10.72 -3.21
CA VAL A 41 -22.95 -10.85 -2.47
C VAL A 41 -21.84 -10.03 -3.15
N SER A 42 -21.90 -9.82 -4.47
CA SER A 42 -20.97 -8.96 -5.22
C SER A 42 -20.97 -7.52 -4.72
N SER A 43 -22.15 -6.93 -4.44
CA SER A 43 -22.25 -5.56 -3.94
C SER A 43 -21.56 -5.38 -2.58
N ILE A 44 -21.64 -6.39 -1.70
CA ILE A 44 -20.94 -6.38 -0.40
C ILE A 44 -19.43 -6.42 -0.61
N LEU A 45 -18.95 -7.25 -1.54
CA LEU A 45 -17.53 -7.32 -1.89
C LEU A 45 -17.01 -6.00 -2.47
N SER A 46 -17.77 -5.34 -3.35
CA SER A 46 -17.40 -4.03 -3.91
C SER A 46 -17.31 -2.93 -2.86
N ILE A 47 -18.21 -2.93 -1.86
CA ILE A 47 -18.15 -1.99 -0.74
C ILE A 47 -16.89 -2.23 0.10
N VAL A 48 -16.60 -3.49 0.42
CA VAL A 48 -15.37 -3.85 1.17
C VAL A 48 -14.12 -3.45 0.38
N GLN A 49 -14.06 -3.74 -0.92
CA GLN A 49 -12.93 -3.36 -1.77
C GLN A 49 -12.76 -1.84 -1.86
N THR A 50 -13.85 -1.07 -1.90
CA THR A 50 -13.81 0.40 -1.91
C THR A 50 -13.26 0.94 -0.60
N ILE A 51 -13.72 0.42 0.54
CA ILE A 51 -13.24 0.83 1.87
C ILE A 51 -11.77 0.44 2.05
N THR A 52 -11.42 -0.82 1.77
CA THR A 52 -10.03 -1.29 1.86
C THR A 52 -9.12 -0.51 0.92
N GLY A 53 -9.54 -0.25 -0.32
CA GLY A 53 -8.79 0.55 -1.28
C GLY A 53 -8.55 1.97 -0.79
N GLY A 54 -9.56 2.62 -0.21
CA GLY A 54 -9.44 3.94 0.41
C GLY A 54 -8.42 3.96 1.55
N ILE A 55 -8.47 2.96 2.45
CA ILE A 55 -7.50 2.82 3.55
C ILE A 55 -6.09 2.60 3.00
N THR A 56 -5.92 1.72 2.00
CA THR A 56 -4.61 1.45 1.37
C THR A 56 -4.00 2.71 0.78
N VAL A 57 -4.77 3.55 0.09
CA VAL A 57 -4.27 4.81 -0.47
C VAL A 57 -3.75 5.73 0.64
N ILE A 58 -4.51 5.89 1.72
CA ILE A 58 -4.10 6.74 2.85
C ILE A 58 -2.82 6.19 3.51
N LEU A 59 -2.77 4.89 3.79
CA LEU A 59 -1.60 4.26 4.39
C LEU A 59 -0.37 4.36 3.49
N SER A 60 -0.52 4.15 2.18
CA SER A 60 0.58 4.29 1.22
C SER A 60 1.12 5.72 1.15
N SER A 61 0.23 6.72 1.25
CA SER A 61 0.62 8.13 1.26
C SER A 61 1.42 8.47 2.52
N VAL A 62 0.97 8.00 3.69
CA VAL A 62 1.69 8.20 4.95
C VAL A 62 3.03 7.48 4.94
N ALA A 63 3.07 6.23 4.46
CA ALA A 63 4.30 5.47 4.31
C ALA A 63 5.33 6.20 3.43
N PHE A 64 4.87 6.78 2.31
CA PHE A 64 5.71 7.55 1.42
C PHE A 64 6.31 8.79 2.10
N ILE A 65 5.49 9.55 2.84
CA ILE A 65 5.96 10.72 3.59
C ILE A 65 6.98 10.31 4.66
N SER A 66 6.74 9.21 5.39
CA SER A 66 7.66 8.69 6.40
C SER A 66 9.03 8.33 5.83
N VAL A 67 9.08 7.75 4.63
CA VAL A 67 10.34 7.44 3.94
C VAL A 67 11.12 8.73 3.63
N ILE A 68 10.44 9.79 3.18
CA ILE A 68 11.08 11.08 2.90
C ILE A 68 11.66 11.69 4.18
N VAL A 69 10.91 11.68 5.28
CA VAL A 69 11.38 12.23 6.56
C VAL A 69 12.59 11.46 7.07
N ALA A 70 12.55 10.11 7.02
CA ALA A 70 13.69 9.28 7.39
C ALA A 70 14.91 9.55 6.51
N PHE A 71 14.71 9.69 5.19
CA PHE A 71 15.78 9.98 4.24
C PHE A 71 16.48 11.31 4.54
N ILE A 72 15.73 12.37 4.82
CA ILE A 72 16.28 13.69 5.19
C ILE A 72 17.06 13.60 6.52
N GLY A 73 16.54 12.83 7.48
CA GLY A 73 17.21 12.57 8.75
C GLY A 73 18.59 11.93 8.55
N ILE A 74 18.65 10.84 7.78
CA ILE A 74 19.90 10.13 7.46
C ILE A 74 20.89 11.06 6.75
N MET A 75 20.42 11.83 5.76
CA MET A 75 21.26 12.79 5.04
C MET A 75 21.90 13.81 5.99
N THR A 76 21.12 14.34 6.93
CA THR A 76 21.58 15.36 7.87
C THR A 76 22.62 14.80 8.84
N THR A 77 22.37 13.61 9.39
CA THR A 77 23.32 12.94 10.28
C THR A 77 24.64 12.63 9.56
N MET A 78 24.57 12.11 8.33
CA MET A 78 25.76 11.81 7.53
C MET A 78 26.56 13.09 7.20
N PHE A 79 25.86 14.17 6.84
CA PHE A 79 26.50 15.46 6.56
C PHE A 79 27.25 15.99 7.79
N THR A 80 26.62 15.99 8.96
CA THR A 80 27.25 16.43 10.22
C THR A 80 28.49 15.59 10.55
N ALA A 81 28.42 14.26 10.38
CA ALA A 81 29.57 13.37 10.62
C ALA A 81 30.77 13.68 9.70
N VAL A 82 30.51 14.03 8.43
CA VAL A 82 31.57 14.44 7.50
C VAL A 82 32.17 15.78 7.90
N VAL A 83 31.34 16.75 8.32
CA VAL A 83 31.80 18.08 8.76
C VAL A 83 32.70 17.96 9.98
N GLU A 84 32.32 17.16 10.98
CA GLU A 84 33.12 16.92 12.18
C GLU A 84 34.50 16.32 11.86
N ARG A 85 34.55 15.36 10.93
CA ARG A 85 35.79 14.68 10.50
C ARG A 85 36.53 15.39 9.37
N THR A 86 36.09 16.58 8.93
CA THR A 86 36.70 17.29 7.79
C THR A 86 38.16 17.65 8.01
N LYS A 87 38.57 17.98 9.26
CA LYS A 87 39.97 18.29 9.60
C LYS A 87 40.90 17.08 9.41
N GLU A 88 40.44 15.89 9.78
CA GLU A 88 41.19 14.63 9.63
C GLU A 88 41.35 14.24 8.16
N ILE A 89 40.27 14.40 7.37
CA ILE A 89 40.29 14.18 5.92
C ILE A 89 41.26 15.15 5.22
N GLY A 90 41.30 16.40 5.67
CA GLY A 90 42.23 17.41 5.17
C GLY A 90 43.69 17.04 5.41
N LEU A 91 44.00 16.51 6.59
CA LEU A 91 45.33 15.99 6.93
C LEU A 91 45.72 14.78 6.06
N LEU A 92 44.81 13.81 5.88
CA LEU A 92 45.06 12.64 5.04
C LEU A 92 45.30 13.02 3.57
N LYS A 93 44.51 13.96 3.04
CA LYS A 93 44.70 14.48 1.67
C LYS A 93 46.03 15.22 1.51
N ALA A 94 46.47 15.96 2.52
CA ALA A 94 47.77 16.64 2.51
C ALA A 94 48.95 15.64 2.49
N LEU A 95 48.75 14.43 3.04
CA LEU A 95 49.71 13.31 2.99
C LEU A 95 49.64 12.50 1.69
N GLY A 96 48.79 12.88 0.73
CA GLY A 96 48.72 12.26 -0.60
C GLY A 96 47.61 11.22 -0.80
N PHE A 97 46.72 11.03 0.17
CA PHE A 97 45.55 10.16 -0.03
C PHE A 97 44.57 10.76 -1.05
N LYS A 98 43.99 9.91 -1.91
CA LYS A 98 43.06 10.37 -2.94
C LYS A 98 41.67 10.60 -2.34
N ALA A 99 40.95 11.59 -2.87
CA ALA A 99 39.57 11.87 -2.46
C ALA A 99 38.63 10.68 -2.64
N ARG A 100 38.95 9.78 -3.59
CA ARG A 100 38.18 8.57 -3.87
C ARG A 100 38.24 7.55 -2.73
N ASP A 101 39.37 7.46 -2.03
CA ASP A 101 39.54 6.49 -0.92
C ASP A 101 38.65 6.88 0.25
N VAL A 102 38.62 8.18 0.56
CA VAL A 102 37.73 8.75 1.58
C VAL A 102 36.26 8.57 1.21
N MET A 103 35.90 8.77 -0.06
CA MET A 103 34.53 8.56 -0.54
C MET A 103 34.08 7.10 -0.41
N MET A 104 34.97 6.13 -0.67
CA MET A 104 34.65 4.71 -0.51
C MET A 104 34.38 4.33 0.96
N VAL A 105 35.13 4.91 1.90
CA VAL A 105 34.90 4.68 3.34
C VAL A 105 33.51 5.16 3.74
N PHE A 106 33.14 6.38 3.38
CA PHE A 106 31.81 6.92 3.70
C PHE A 106 30.69 6.15 3.02
N LEU A 107 30.88 5.73 1.77
CA LEU A 107 29.90 4.91 1.06
C LEU A 107 29.70 3.56 1.76
N SER A 108 30.79 2.92 2.19
CA SER A 108 30.73 1.67 2.95
C SER A 108 30.02 1.84 4.30
N GLU A 109 30.31 2.92 5.02
CA GLU A 109 29.65 3.28 6.28
C GLU A 109 28.14 3.47 6.07
N SER A 110 27.73 4.24 5.06
CA SER A 110 26.31 4.43 4.72
C SER A 110 25.60 3.12 4.35
N ILE A 111 26.25 2.25 3.59
CA ILE A 111 25.69 0.93 3.22
C ILE A 111 25.52 0.07 4.47
N LEU A 112 26.52 0.02 5.36
CA LEU A 112 26.44 -0.72 6.61
C LEU A 112 25.31 -0.20 7.51
N THR A 113 25.23 1.12 7.70
CA THR A 113 24.13 1.74 8.47
C THR A 113 22.78 1.45 7.84
N GLY A 114 22.66 1.48 6.52
CA GLY A 114 21.43 1.14 5.79
C GLY A 114 21.03 -0.33 5.97
N ILE A 115 21.99 -1.27 5.86
CA ILE A 115 21.74 -2.69 6.09
C ILE A 115 21.33 -2.95 7.53
N ILE A 116 22.05 -2.40 8.51
CA ILE A 116 21.74 -2.57 9.93
C ILE A 116 20.34 -1.99 10.24
N GLY A 117 20.06 -0.78 9.75
CA GLY A 117 18.76 -0.15 9.90
C GLY A 117 17.62 -0.94 9.27
N GLY A 118 17.83 -1.50 8.07
CA GLY A 118 16.84 -2.30 7.35
C GLY A 118 16.68 -3.74 7.86
N VAL A 119 17.66 -4.28 8.59
CA VAL A 119 17.56 -5.60 9.23
C VAL A 119 16.89 -5.50 10.60
N ILE A 120 17.13 -4.40 11.33
CA ILE A 120 16.58 -4.18 12.68
C ILE A 120 15.17 -3.61 12.64
N GLY A 121 14.90 -2.70 11.70
CA GLY A 121 13.58 -2.08 11.50
C GLY A 121 12.62 -2.99 10.75
#